data_AF-A0A286NUR0-F1
#
_entry.id   AF-A0A286NUR0-F1
#
_cell.length_a   1.000
_cell.length_b   1.000
_cell.length_c   1.000
_cell.angle_alpha   90.00
_cell.angle_beta   90.00
_cell.angle_gamma   90.00
#
_symmetry.space_group_name_H-M   'P 1'
#
loop_
_entity.id
_entity.type
_entity.pdbx_description
1 polymer ?
#
loop_
_entity_poly.entity_id
_entity_poly.type
_entity_poly.pdbx_seq_one_letter_code
_entity_poly.pdbx_strand_id
1 'polypeptide(L)'
;MKMRWMWVWALSLAALGHADASPSGEPDAQRVVLAYAEPECSPEKNWKCLCVGTPGTATSQLEEIGVDLNVLKTSGWPCVKGDFDQDGQPDYAFPGKDYSCNQSVPVRVIFTRGGRVREVGALPREVSCLQLYGPRSKPGRYGVPKTARQGLVDWGEGNATWVYLFNGKKWRATSHLSESR
;
A
#
# COMPACT_ATOMS: atom_id res chain seq x y z
N MET A 1 50.11 -34.34 50.41
CA MET A 1 50.25 -32.91 50.81
C MET A 1 49.56 -32.08 49.71
N LYS A 2 48.59 -31.18 49.91
CA LYS A 2 47.92 -30.56 51.06
C LYS A 2 46.51 -30.16 50.57
N MET A 3 45.49 -30.51 51.36
CA MET A 3 44.35 -29.69 51.80
C MET A 3 43.64 -28.74 50.82
N ARG A 4 42.34 -28.99 50.56
CA ARG A 4 41.15 -28.36 51.22
C ARG A 4 40.96 -26.89 50.82
N TRP A 5 39.85 -26.59 50.12
CA TRP A 5 38.68 -25.96 50.75
C TRP A 5 37.49 -25.88 49.78
N MET A 6 36.36 -26.44 50.22
CA MET A 6 35.02 -26.15 49.72
C MET A 6 34.66 -24.74 50.17
N TRP A 7 33.89 -23.99 49.38
CA TRP A 7 32.88 -23.07 49.91
C TRP A 7 31.63 -23.18 49.06
N VAL A 8 30.60 -23.71 49.72
CA VAL A 8 29.20 -23.75 49.29
C VAL A 8 28.64 -22.36 49.57
N TRP A 9 28.10 -21.68 48.57
CA TRP A 9 27.18 -20.57 48.76
C TRP A 9 25.84 -20.96 48.14
N ALA A 10 24.92 -21.36 49.02
CA ALA A 10 23.51 -21.49 48.71
C ALA A 10 22.88 -20.09 48.84
N LEU A 11 22.30 -19.59 47.74
CA LEU A 11 21.37 -18.47 47.76
C LEU A 11 20.02 -19.00 47.32
N SER A 12 19.14 -19.22 48.31
CA SER A 12 17.71 -19.38 48.10
C SER A 12 17.11 -18.01 47.81
N LEU A 13 16.48 -17.83 46.65
CA LEU A 13 15.62 -16.69 46.38
C LEU A 13 14.27 -17.18 45.85
N ALA A 14 13.29 -16.82 46.66
CA ALA A 14 11.83 -16.83 46.53
C ALA A 14 11.23 -17.13 45.15
N ALA A 15 10.21 -17.99 45.19
CA ALA A 15 9.19 -18.16 44.17
C ALA A 15 8.45 -16.84 43.90
N LEU A 16 8.34 -16.48 42.63
CA LEU A 16 7.27 -15.65 42.11
C LEU A 16 6.66 -16.42 40.93
N GLY A 17 5.45 -16.94 41.17
CA GLY A 17 4.64 -17.56 40.13
C GLY A 17 4.46 -16.58 38.99
N HIS A 18 4.90 -16.98 37.80
CA HIS A 18 4.50 -16.28 36.59
C HIS A 18 3.06 -16.69 36.29
N ALA A 19 2.17 -15.76 36.61
CA ALA A 19 0.81 -15.75 36.09
C ALA A 19 0.83 -15.89 34.57
N ASP A 20 -0.12 -16.67 34.06
CA ASP A 20 -0.52 -16.72 32.66
C ASP A 20 -0.53 -15.33 32.02
N ALA A 21 0.36 -15.13 31.05
CA ALA A 21 0.14 -14.15 30.01
C ALA A 21 -0.48 -14.89 28.83
N SER A 22 -1.81 -14.88 28.77
CA SER A 22 -2.56 -15.19 27.55
C SER A 22 -1.91 -14.44 26.37
N PRO A 23 -1.68 -15.08 25.20
CA PRO A 23 -1.17 -14.36 24.05
C PRO A 23 -2.19 -13.28 23.67
N SER A 24 -1.78 -12.01 23.77
CA SER A 24 -2.62 -10.90 23.33
C SER A 24 -2.94 -11.09 21.85
N GLY A 25 -4.23 -11.02 21.52
CA GLY A 25 -4.75 -11.18 20.15
C GLY A 25 -4.43 -10.01 19.22
N GLU A 26 -3.21 -9.47 19.26
CA GLU A 26 -2.74 -8.33 18.47
C GLU A 26 -1.66 -8.61 17.38
N PRO A 27 -1.48 -9.81 16.78
CA PRO A 27 -0.59 -9.92 15.62
C PRO A 27 -1.17 -9.37 14.31
N ASP A 28 -2.51 -9.42 14.14
CA ASP A 28 -3.13 -9.34 12.82
C ASP A 28 -3.63 -7.95 12.43
N ALA A 29 -4.05 -7.13 13.42
CA ALA A 29 -4.51 -5.76 13.17
C ALA A 29 -3.42 -4.84 12.62
N GLN A 30 -2.14 -5.15 12.89
CA GLN A 30 -1.00 -4.36 12.42
C GLN A 30 -0.52 -4.77 11.01
N ARG A 31 -0.95 -5.93 10.51
CA ARG A 31 -0.52 -6.45 9.22
C ARG A 31 -1.40 -5.93 8.10
N VAL A 32 -0.77 -5.69 6.95
CA VAL A 32 -1.46 -5.44 5.70
C VAL A 32 -1.78 -6.80 5.08
N VAL A 33 -3.06 -7.11 4.99
CA VAL A 33 -3.57 -8.32 4.35
C VAL A 33 -4.59 -7.85 3.32
N LEU A 34 -4.11 -7.52 2.12
CA LEU A 34 -4.92 -7.04 1.01
C LEU A 34 -4.74 -7.96 -0.19
N ALA A 35 -5.84 -8.33 -0.82
CA ALA A 35 -5.87 -9.08 -2.07
C ALA A 35 -6.93 -8.49 -2.99
N TYR A 36 -6.84 -8.80 -4.30
CA TYR A 36 -7.95 -8.47 -5.18
C TYR A 36 -9.18 -9.34 -4.85
N ALA A 37 -10.36 -8.73 -4.86
CA ALA A 37 -11.63 -9.44 -4.73
C ALA A 37 -11.81 -10.46 -5.86
N GLU A 38 -11.42 -10.05 -7.07
CA GLU A 38 -11.36 -10.87 -8.28
C GLU A 38 -9.88 -11.17 -8.59
N PRO A 39 -9.39 -12.41 -8.39
CA PRO A 39 -7.98 -12.76 -8.60
C PRO A 39 -7.46 -12.47 -10.01
N GLU A 40 -8.34 -12.50 -11.02
CA GLU A 40 -8.06 -12.22 -12.42
C GLU A 40 -8.04 -10.73 -12.77
N CYS A 41 -8.34 -9.83 -11.82
CA CYS A 41 -8.38 -8.41 -12.11
C CYS A 41 -7.00 -7.88 -12.52
N SER A 42 -6.94 -7.26 -13.71
CA SER A 42 -5.73 -6.66 -14.23
C SER A 42 -5.79 -5.14 -14.05
N PRO A 43 -5.05 -4.55 -13.09
CA PRO A 43 -5.10 -3.11 -12.83
C PRO A 43 -4.52 -2.25 -13.96
N GLU A 44 -3.79 -2.86 -14.91
CA GLU A 44 -3.34 -2.18 -16.13
C GLU A 44 -4.45 -2.03 -17.18
N LYS A 45 -5.49 -2.86 -17.10
CA LYS A 45 -6.59 -2.91 -18.09
C LYS A 45 -7.92 -2.49 -17.49
N ASN A 46 -8.11 -2.66 -16.18
CA ASN A 46 -9.34 -2.38 -15.46
C ASN A 46 -9.09 -1.38 -14.34
N TRP A 47 -9.73 -0.21 -14.42
CA TRP A 47 -9.64 0.85 -13.41
C TRP A 47 -10.54 0.61 -12.18
N LYS A 48 -11.36 -0.46 -12.20
CA LYS A 48 -12.30 -0.85 -11.14
C LYS A 48 -11.86 -2.08 -10.34
N CYS A 49 -10.58 -2.45 -10.35
CA CYS A 49 -10.14 -3.55 -9.49
C CYS A 49 -10.44 -3.20 -8.02
N LEU A 50 -11.03 -4.16 -7.29
CA LEU A 50 -11.36 -4.01 -5.88
C LEU A 50 -10.35 -4.78 -5.02
N CYS A 51 -9.83 -4.15 -3.98
CA CYS A 51 -9.08 -4.83 -2.92
C CYS A 51 -10.01 -5.18 -1.77
N VAL A 52 -9.79 -6.34 -1.15
CA VAL A 52 -10.46 -6.78 0.08
C VAL A 52 -9.41 -7.08 1.15
N GLY A 53 -9.68 -6.67 2.40
CA GLY A 53 -8.94 -7.11 3.58
C GLY A 53 -8.61 -5.99 4.57
N THR A 54 -7.47 -6.10 5.27
CA THR A 54 -7.04 -5.12 6.29
C THR A 54 -5.86 -4.27 5.79
N PRO A 55 -5.92 -2.93 5.89
CA PRO A 55 -4.83 -2.05 5.51
C PRO A 55 -3.74 -1.91 6.59
N GLY A 56 -3.80 -2.70 7.68
CA GLY A 56 -2.89 -2.58 8.81
C GLY A 56 -3.04 -1.24 9.51
N THR A 57 -1.93 -0.58 9.86
CA THR A 57 -1.93 0.70 10.58
C THR A 57 -2.26 1.93 9.73
N ALA A 58 -2.73 1.76 8.49
CA ALA A 58 -3.09 2.85 7.57
C ALA A 58 -4.57 3.26 7.65
N THR A 59 -5.32 2.73 8.63
CA THR A 59 -6.77 2.93 8.77
C THR A 59 -7.18 4.40 8.74
N SER A 60 -6.61 5.23 9.62
CA SER A 60 -6.99 6.64 9.75
C SER A 60 -6.73 7.43 8.48
N GLN A 61 -5.61 7.18 7.80
CA GLN A 61 -5.25 7.87 6.56
C GLN A 61 -6.19 7.49 5.40
N LEU A 62 -6.72 6.26 5.39
CA LEU A 62 -7.72 5.84 4.42
C LEU A 62 -9.11 6.42 4.75
N GLU A 63 -9.49 6.46 6.02
CA GLU A 63 -10.74 7.08 6.46
C GLU A 63 -10.77 8.59 6.16
N GLU A 64 -9.63 9.29 6.25
CA GLU A 64 -9.49 10.71 5.88
C GLU A 64 -9.93 11.02 4.44
N ILE A 65 -9.70 10.10 3.50
CA ILE A 65 -10.14 10.25 2.10
C ILE A 65 -11.51 9.59 1.85
N GLY A 66 -12.18 9.15 2.91
CA GLY A 66 -13.52 8.58 2.89
C GLY A 66 -13.59 7.11 2.46
N VAL A 67 -12.49 6.35 2.56
CA VAL A 67 -12.54 4.88 2.41
C VAL A 67 -13.34 4.30 3.57
N ASP A 68 -14.37 3.53 3.26
CA ASP A 68 -15.11 2.76 4.25
C ASP A 68 -14.34 1.46 4.55
N LEU A 69 -13.77 1.36 5.76
CA LEU A 69 -12.97 0.21 6.19
C LEU A 69 -13.79 -1.08 6.30
N ASN A 70 -15.09 -0.99 6.58
CA ASN A 70 -15.95 -2.17 6.64
C ASN A 70 -16.22 -2.70 5.21
N VAL A 71 -16.46 -1.81 4.26
CA VAL A 71 -16.56 -2.15 2.83
C VAL A 71 -15.24 -2.75 2.35
N LEU A 72 -14.10 -2.11 2.60
CA LEU A 72 -12.77 -2.64 2.27
C LEU A 72 -12.56 -4.05 2.85
N LYS A 73 -13.03 -4.32 4.07
CA LYS A 73 -12.86 -5.62 4.71
C LYS A 73 -13.76 -6.71 4.12
N THR A 74 -14.93 -6.37 3.58
CA THR A 74 -15.99 -7.36 3.30
C THR A 74 -16.38 -7.49 1.84
N SER A 75 -16.58 -6.37 1.13
CA SER A 75 -17.06 -6.34 -0.26
C SER A 75 -16.04 -5.77 -1.24
N GLY A 76 -15.06 -5.03 -0.71
CA GLY A 76 -13.91 -4.51 -1.42
C GLY A 76 -14.04 -3.04 -1.81
N TRP A 77 -12.90 -2.40 -1.94
CA TRP A 77 -12.77 -0.99 -2.29
C TRP A 77 -11.87 -0.83 -3.52
N PRO A 78 -12.14 0.11 -4.45
CA PRO A 78 -11.26 0.35 -5.58
C PRO A 78 -9.79 0.51 -5.17
N CYS A 79 -8.89 -0.19 -5.84
CA CYS A 79 -7.47 -0.11 -5.53
C CYS A 79 -6.60 -0.43 -6.75
N VAL A 80 -5.37 0.06 -6.72
CA VAL A 80 -4.31 -0.36 -7.63
C VAL A 80 -3.16 -0.93 -6.82
N LYS A 81 -2.88 -2.22 -6.99
CA LYS A 81 -1.71 -2.89 -6.43
C LYS A 81 -0.53 -2.75 -7.38
N GLY A 82 0.64 -2.46 -6.85
CA GLY A 82 1.90 -2.36 -7.61
C GLY A 82 3.11 -2.54 -6.72
N ASP A 83 4.30 -2.25 -7.24
CA ASP A 83 5.58 -2.11 -6.55
C ASP A 83 6.17 -0.76 -7.00
N PHE A 84 5.71 0.31 -6.36
CA PHE A 84 5.92 1.67 -6.88
C PHE A 84 7.28 2.22 -6.49
N ASP A 85 7.86 1.73 -5.39
CA ASP A 85 9.18 2.13 -4.93
C ASP A 85 10.31 1.12 -5.25
N GLN A 86 9.95 -0.01 -5.89
CA GLN A 86 10.87 -1.04 -6.36
C GLN A 86 11.60 -1.81 -5.25
N ASP A 87 10.96 -1.96 -4.08
CA ASP A 87 11.52 -2.76 -2.99
C ASP A 87 11.15 -4.26 -3.07
N GLY A 88 10.34 -4.63 -4.07
CA GLY A 88 9.89 -6.00 -4.33
C GLY A 88 8.70 -6.43 -3.47
N GLN A 89 8.16 -5.55 -2.64
CA GLN A 89 6.95 -5.77 -1.86
C GLN A 89 5.76 -5.06 -2.53
N PRO A 90 4.52 -5.53 -2.27
CA PRO A 90 3.35 -4.89 -2.85
C PRO A 90 2.97 -3.60 -2.13
N ASP A 91 2.73 -2.56 -2.90
CA ASP A 91 2.11 -1.31 -2.50
C ASP A 91 0.66 -1.24 -3.00
N TYR A 92 -0.13 -0.36 -2.38
CA TYR A 92 -1.56 -0.23 -2.69
C TYR A 92 -1.98 1.23 -2.76
N ALA A 93 -2.47 1.66 -3.92
CA ALA A 93 -3.09 2.96 -4.10
C ALA A 93 -4.61 2.86 -3.95
N PHE A 94 -5.18 3.69 -3.08
CA PHE A 94 -6.60 3.77 -2.76
C PHE A 94 -7.12 5.16 -3.13
N PRO A 95 -7.98 5.28 -4.15
CA PRO A 95 -8.76 6.49 -4.37
C PRO A 95 -9.84 6.64 -3.30
N GLY A 96 -10.20 7.89 -3.02
CA GLY A 96 -11.18 8.25 -2.00
C GLY A 96 -12.62 7.92 -2.34
N LYS A 97 -13.52 8.37 -1.47
CA LYS A 97 -14.97 8.22 -1.63
C LYS A 97 -15.45 8.80 -2.96
N ASP A 98 -16.46 8.17 -3.54
CA ASP A 98 -17.12 8.59 -4.79
C ASP A 98 -16.21 8.47 -6.04
N TYR A 99 -15.11 7.72 -5.93
CA TYR A 99 -14.21 7.44 -7.05
C TYR A 99 -14.93 6.89 -8.28
N SER A 100 -14.79 7.62 -9.39
CA SER A 100 -15.21 7.15 -10.70
C SER A 100 -14.45 7.90 -11.79
N CYS A 101 -14.45 7.37 -13.01
CA CYS A 101 -13.85 8.03 -14.17
C CYS A 101 -14.41 9.43 -14.49
N ASN A 102 -15.53 9.83 -13.88
CA ASN A 102 -16.17 11.12 -14.07
C ASN A 102 -16.05 12.03 -12.83
N GLN A 103 -15.32 11.60 -11.80
CA GLN A 103 -15.19 12.34 -10.55
C GLN A 103 -13.77 12.20 -10.00
N SER A 104 -13.07 13.33 -9.91
CA SER A 104 -11.72 13.38 -9.34
C SER A 104 -11.79 13.30 -7.82
N VAL A 105 -10.95 12.45 -7.23
CA VAL A 105 -10.86 12.23 -5.78
C VAL A 105 -9.41 12.14 -5.32
N PRO A 106 -9.11 12.42 -4.04
CA PRO A 106 -7.76 12.22 -3.49
C PRO A 106 -7.36 10.74 -3.49
N VAL A 107 -6.05 10.48 -3.47
CA VAL A 107 -5.47 9.13 -3.41
C VAL A 107 -4.47 9.03 -2.27
N ARG A 108 -4.56 7.94 -1.51
CA ARG A 108 -3.51 7.49 -0.58
C ARG A 108 -2.79 6.28 -1.15
N VAL A 109 -1.47 6.22 -0.97
CA VAL A 109 -0.67 5.05 -1.35
C VAL A 109 -0.01 4.48 -0.12
N ILE A 110 -0.33 3.23 0.19
CA ILE A 110 0.26 2.46 1.28
C ILE A 110 1.50 1.78 0.71
N PHE A 111 2.67 2.16 1.21
CA PHE A 111 3.92 1.45 0.97
C PHE A 111 4.10 0.36 2.02
N THR A 112 4.40 -0.86 1.61
CA THR A 112 4.54 -1.97 2.55
C THR A 112 5.94 -2.53 2.63
N ARG A 113 6.30 -3.12 3.78
CA ARG A 113 7.53 -3.89 3.92
C ARG A 113 7.31 -5.03 4.90
N GLY A 114 7.55 -6.26 4.45
CA GLY A 114 7.33 -7.45 5.29
C GLY A 114 5.88 -7.60 5.77
N GLY A 115 4.91 -7.22 4.94
CA GLY A 115 3.48 -7.30 5.26
C GLY A 115 3.00 -6.27 6.29
N ARG A 116 3.75 -5.19 6.53
CA ARG A 116 3.36 -4.07 7.41
C ARG A 116 3.41 -2.76 6.64
N VAL A 117 2.63 -1.78 7.10
CA VAL A 117 2.72 -0.41 6.59
C VAL A 117 4.09 0.16 6.93
N ARG A 118 4.81 0.64 5.92
CA ARG A 118 6.05 1.40 6.09
C ARG A 118 5.76 2.90 6.08
N GLU A 119 4.95 3.35 5.14
CA GLU A 119 4.61 4.75 4.92
C GLU A 119 3.24 4.83 4.21
N VAL A 120 2.50 5.91 4.46
CA VAL A 120 1.33 6.27 3.66
C VAL A 120 1.61 7.60 2.96
N GLY A 121 1.71 7.56 1.64
CA GLY A 121 1.90 8.74 0.80
C GLY A 121 0.58 9.24 0.21
N ALA A 122 0.63 10.41 -0.42
CA ALA A 122 -0.47 10.99 -1.19
C ALA A 122 -0.02 11.30 -2.61
N LEU A 123 -0.93 11.18 -3.58
CA LEU A 123 -0.68 11.72 -4.91
C LEU A 123 -0.78 13.26 -4.87
N PRO A 124 -0.02 13.97 -5.70
CA PRO A 124 0.01 15.44 -5.72
C PRO A 124 -1.25 16.06 -6.33
N ARG A 125 -2.18 15.24 -6.82
CA ARG A 125 -3.42 15.64 -7.49
C ARG A 125 -4.50 14.61 -7.18
N GLU A 126 -5.74 15.07 -7.27
CA GLU A 126 -6.89 14.18 -7.38
C GLU A 126 -6.88 13.48 -8.75
N VAL A 127 -7.53 12.31 -8.82
CA VAL A 127 -7.57 11.44 -10.00
C VAL A 127 -8.98 10.89 -10.22
N SER A 128 -9.32 10.52 -11.46
CA SER A 128 -10.63 9.94 -11.77
C SER A 128 -10.58 8.56 -12.46
N CYS A 129 -9.59 8.29 -13.32
CA CYS A 129 -9.42 7.00 -14.00
C CYS A 129 -8.04 6.39 -13.73
N LEU A 130 -7.79 6.04 -12.46
CA LEU A 130 -6.52 5.50 -11.99
C LEU A 130 -6.31 4.04 -12.44
N GLN A 131 -5.13 3.74 -12.98
CA GLN A 131 -4.67 2.40 -13.36
C GLN A 131 -3.20 2.21 -13.01
N LEU A 132 -2.77 0.94 -13.00
CA LEU A 132 -1.36 0.59 -12.90
C LEU A 132 -0.64 1.03 -14.18
N TYR A 133 0.45 1.77 -14.02
CA TYR A 133 1.35 2.10 -15.10
C TYR A 133 2.57 1.16 -15.07
N GLY A 134 2.51 0.09 -15.86
CA GLY A 134 3.57 -0.93 -15.90
C GLY A 134 4.87 -0.48 -16.61
N PRO A 135 6.02 -1.15 -16.34
CA PRO A 135 7.28 -0.91 -17.03
C PRO A 135 7.13 -1.06 -18.54
N ARG A 136 7.78 -0.19 -19.30
CA ARG A 136 7.77 -0.22 -20.77
C ARG A 136 9.02 0.41 -21.37
N SER A 137 9.50 -0.21 -22.44
CA SER A 137 10.69 0.21 -23.18
C SER A 137 10.42 1.29 -24.24
N LYS A 138 9.16 1.45 -24.64
CA LYS A 138 8.70 2.44 -25.64
C LYS A 138 7.69 3.40 -25.00
N PRO A 139 7.64 4.67 -25.45
CA PRO A 139 6.56 5.59 -25.06
C PRO A 139 5.18 5.00 -25.36
N GLY A 140 4.19 5.37 -24.54
CA GLY A 140 2.79 5.01 -24.77
C GLY A 140 2.19 5.73 -25.96
N ARG A 141 0.97 5.30 -26.35
CA ARG A 141 0.23 5.82 -27.52
C ARG A 141 0.10 7.35 -27.54
N TYR A 142 0.01 7.97 -26.36
CA TYR A 142 -0.19 9.42 -26.19
C TYR A 142 1.07 10.13 -25.66
N GLY A 143 2.27 9.66 -26.00
CA GLY A 143 3.53 10.30 -25.57
C GLY A 143 3.96 9.97 -24.13
N VAL A 144 3.13 9.24 -23.39
CA VAL A 144 3.37 8.73 -22.03
C VAL A 144 4.79 8.12 -21.91
N PRO A 145 5.61 8.49 -20.91
CA PRO A 145 7.05 8.22 -20.92
C PRO A 145 7.41 6.75 -20.78
N LYS A 146 8.44 6.28 -21.49
CA LYS A 146 9.05 4.98 -21.17
C LYS A 146 9.52 4.95 -19.71
N THR A 147 9.38 3.82 -19.03
CA THR A 147 9.76 3.65 -17.62
C THR A 147 10.24 2.24 -17.35
N ALA A 148 11.26 2.09 -16.50
CA ALA A 148 11.71 0.78 -16.00
C ALA A 148 10.98 0.36 -14.72
N ARG A 149 10.16 1.25 -14.15
CA ARG A 149 9.47 1.08 -12.87
C ARG A 149 7.96 1.18 -13.04
N GLN A 150 7.24 0.53 -12.13
CA GLN A 150 5.79 0.71 -12.02
C GLN A 150 5.47 2.11 -11.50
N GLY A 151 4.26 2.55 -11.79
CA GLY A 151 3.70 3.79 -11.28
C GLY A 151 2.19 3.77 -11.43
N LEU A 152 1.60 4.96 -11.46
CA LEU A 152 0.16 5.11 -11.69
C LEU A 152 -0.06 5.97 -12.92
N VAL A 153 -1.16 5.71 -13.62
CA VAL A 153 -1.64 6.55 -14.70
C VAL A 153 -3.08 6.91 -14.42
N ASP A 154 -3.42 8.18 -14.60
CA ASP A 154 -4.78 8.68 -14.61
C ASP A 154 -5.13 9.08 -16.05
N TRP A 155 -6.13 8.41 -16.61
CA TRP A 155 -6.66 8.69 -17.95
C TRP A 155 -7.78 9.75 -17.95
N GLY A 156 -8.10 10.29 -16.76
CA GLY A 156 -9.21 11.20 -16.46
C GLY A 156 -9.19 12.59 -17.08
N GLU A 157 -10.30 13.32 -16.89
CA GLU A 157 -10.80 14.45 -17.70
C GLU A 157 -9.80 15.56 -18.09
N GLY A 158 -9.95 16.06 -19.32
CA GLY A 158 -9.32 17.32 -19.77
C GLY A 158 -8.18 17.18 -20.78
N ASN A 159 -8.33 16.33 -21.80
CA ASN A 159 -7.37 16.15 -22.91
C ASN A 159 -5.94 15.80 -22.48
N ALA A 160 -5.72 15.34 -21.26
CA ALA A 160 -4.39 15.04 -20.74
C ALA A 160 -4.35 13.74 -19.95
N THR A 161 -3.41 12.87 -20.29
CA THR A 161 -3.03 11.70 -19.50
C THR A 161 -2.01 12.12 -18.44
N TRP A 162 -2.24 11.76 -17.18
CA TRP A 162 -1.28 12.00 -16.09
C TRP A 162 -0.57 10.72 -15.69
N VAL A 163 0.76 10.79 -15.55
CA VAL A 163 1.58 9.68 -15.05
C VAL A 163 2.28 10.10 -13.77
N TYR A 164 2.21 9.22 -12.78
CA TYR A 164 2.78 9.38 -11.47
C TYR A 164 3.85 8.30 -11.27
N LEU A 165 5.11 8.73 -11.15
CA LEU A 165 6.24 7.86 -10.83
C LEU A 165 6.82 8.24 -9.48
N PHE A 166 6.96 7.27 -8.58
CA PHE A 166 7.63 7.50 -7.31
C PHE A 166 9.14 7.42 -7.49
N ASN A 167 9.87 8.38 -6.89
CA ASN A 167 11.34 8.45 -7.00
C ASN A 167 12.08 7.95 -5.75
N GLY A 168 11.37 7.31 -4.81
CA GLY A 168 11.91 6.90 -3.51
C GLY A 168 11.74 7.96 -2.41
N LYS A 169 11.28 9.16 -2.74
CA LYS A 169 10.99 10.24 -1.77
C LYS A 169 9.65 10.93 -2.01
N LYS A 170 9.27 11.12 -3.27
CA LYS A 170 8.03 11.79 -3.65
C LYS A 170 7.51 11.30 -4.98
N TRP A 171 6.21 11.51 -5.19
CA TRP A 171 5.56 11.32 -6.46
C TRP A 171 5.90 12.44 -7.44
N ARG A 172 6.32 12.09 -8.64
CA ARG A 172 6.46 13.00 -9.77
C ARG A 172 5.30 12.78 -10.72
N ALA A 173 4.46 13.81 -10.90
CA ALA A 173 3.40 13.83 -11.89
C ALA A 173 3.91 14.44 -13.21
N THR A 174 3.55 13.85 -14.35
CA THR A 174 3.77 14.40 -15.69
C THR A 174 2.49 14.28 -16.50
N SER A 175 2.10 15.35 -17.18
CA SER A 175 0.94 15.35 -18.08
C SER A 175 1.36 15.20 -19.54
N HIS A 176 0.50 14.57 -20.33
CA HIS A 176 0.70 14.32 -21.76
C HIS A 176 -0.63 14.58 -22.47
N LEU A 177 -0.64 15.51 -23.42
CA LEU A 177 -1.87 15.85 -24.14
C LEU A 177 -2.32 14.67 -25.01
N SER A 178 -3.53 14.19 -24.77
CA SER A 178 -4.19 13.11 -25.48
C SER A 178 -4.40 13.43 -26.98
N GLU A 179 -4.36 14.72 -27.36
CA GLU A 179 -4.60 15.22 -28.73
C GLU A 179 -3.34 15.69 -29.48
N SER A 180 -2.12 15.44 -28.97
CA SER A 180 -0.91 15.87 -29.69
C SER A 180 -0.58 14.97 -30.89
N ARG A 181 -1.22 15.27 -32.03
CA ARG A 181 -0.74 14.96 -33.39
C ARG A 181 -0.70 16.22 -34.23
#